data_AF-A0A2G5LLM4-F1
#
_entry.id   AF-A0A2G5LLM4-F1
#
_cell.length_a   1.000
_cell.length_b   1.000
_cell.length_c   1.000
_cell.angle_alpha   90.00
_cell.angle_beta   90.00
_cell.angle_gamma   90.00
#
_symmetry.space_group_name_H-M   'P 1'
#
loop_
_entity.id
_entity.type
_entity.pdbx_description
1 polymer ?
#
loop_
_entity_poly.entity_id
_entity_poly.type
_entity_poly.pdbx_seq_one_letter_code
_entity_poly.pdbx_strand_id
1 'polypeptide(L)'
;MQDVLRQQWLEIRQRLVGLVQEGSSFSLRIPGEQSIWWGQLDDLAPTHVDWPVHVLGDSQTHQAIYRARSDVGAILLGGGDFAQRLADFGGVMPILFDEQARHIGHMGAPAASVNDIPGALQRGGNAVLIKGVPATLGTTGTRMAMNAQLFEKCAKAFTLAKASGAKMTLLPWWVVLVANGRLMKDEKRATQCFARGEIPPENRGY
;
A
#
# COMPACT_ATOMS: atom_id res chain seq x y z
N MET A 1 4.55 -13.44 -18.76
CA MET A 1 4.02 -12.83 -17.51
C MET A 1 4.94 -11.73 -17.00
N GLN A 2 6.24 -12.00 -16.85
CA GLN A 2 7.21 -11.01 -16.37
C GLN A 2 7.26 -9.73 -17.23
N ASP A 3 7.26 -9.85 -18.57
CA ASP A 3 7.22 -8.67 -19.47
C ASP A 3 5.96 -7.83 -19.28
N VAL A 4 4.81 -8.48 -19.06
CA VAL A 4 3.53 -7.80 -18.79
C VAL A 4 3.61 -7.01 -17.48
N LEU A 5 4.15 -7.62 -16.42
CA LEU A 5 4.35 -6.94 -15.13
C LEU A 5 5.37 -5.81 -15.23
N ARG A 6 6.43 -5.97 -16.05
CA ARG A 6 7.41 -4.92 -16.30
C ARG A 6 6.78 -3.72 -17.01
N GLN A 7 5.92 -3.95 -18.01
CA GLN A 7 5.17 -2.87 -18.66
C GLN A 7 4.18 -2.21 -17.69
N GLN A 8 3.45 -2.99 -16.89
CA GLN A 8 2.58 -2.45 -15.85
C GLN A 8 3.36 -1.59 -14.85
N TRP A 9 4.57 -1.99 -14.48
CA TRP A 9 5.42 -1.19 -13.60
C TRP A 9 5.68 0.19 -14.21
N LEU A 10 6.02 0.28 -15.50
CA LEU A 10 6.24 1.55 -16.20
C LEU A 10 4.97 2.41 -16.26
N GLU A 11 3.81 1.81 -16.53
CA GLU A 11 2.51 2.51 -16.51
C GLU A 11 2.15 3.05 -15.12
N ILE A 12 2.39 2.25 -14.07
CA ILE A 12 2.14 2.65 -12.68
C ILE A 12 3.08 3.78 -12.28
N ARG A 13 4.36 3.71 -12.65
CA ARG A 13 5.33 4.79 -12.41
C ARG A 13 4.79 6.11 -12.93
N GLN A 14 4.30 6.15 -14.17
CA GLN A 14 3.71 7.37 -14.75
C GLN A 14 2.53 7.92 -13.94
N ARG A 15 1.72 7.05 -13.34
CA ARG A 15 0.58 7.45 -12.50
C ARG A 15 1.00 7.95 -11.11
N LEU A 16 2.13 7.49 -10.60
CA LEU A 16 2.67 7.89 -9.30
C LEU A 16 3.47 9.19 -9.37
N VAL A 17 4.05 9.52 -10.53
CA VAL A 17 4.73 10.80 -10.76
C VAL A 17 3.76 11.96 -10.49
N GLY A 18 4.17 12.87 -9.61
CA GLY A 18 3.37 14.02 -9.16
C GLY A 18 2.33 13.70 -8.09
N LEU A 19 2.09 12.43 -7.78
CA LEU A 19 1.27 12.01 -6.63
C LEU A 19 2.10 11.84 -5.36
N VAL A 20 3.32 11.34 -5.51
CA VAL A 20 4.23 11.06 -4.38
C VAL A 20 5.57 11.74 -4.56
N GLN A 21 6.31 11.87 -3.46
CA GLN A 21 7.63 12.50 -3.44
C GLN A 21 8.67 11.71 -4.26
N GLU A 22 9.67 12.43 -4.77
CA GLU A 22 10.84 11.85 -5.42
C GLU A 22 11.57 10.87 -4.48
N GLY A 23 12.24 9.86 -5.06
CA GLY A 23 12.91 8.80 -4.31
C GLY A 23 11.98 7.75 -3.68
N SER A 24 10.66 7.94 -3.73
CA SER A 24 9.68 6.90 -3.38
C SER A 24 9.92 5.65 -4.24
N SER A 25 9.74 4.47 -3.65
CA SER A 25 9.97 3.19 -4.31
C SER A 25 8.67 2.40 -4.43
N PHE A 26 8.58 1.54 -5.43
CA PHE A 26 7.46 0.61 -5.52
C PHE A 26 7.88 -0.71 -6.17
N SER A 27 7.11 -1.74 -5.84
CA SER A 27 7.34 -3.08 -6.40
C SER A 27 6.05 -3.78 -6.79
N LEU A 28 6.20 -4.72 -7.72
CA LEU A 28 5.18 -5.67 -8.14
C LEU A 28 5.67 -7.09 -7.88
N ARG A 29 4.85 -7.89 -7.20
CA ARG A 29 5.07 -9.32 -6.99
C ARG A 29 4.96 -10.06 -8.31
N ILE A 30 5.88 -11.00 -8.55
CA ILE A 30 5.78 -11.94 -9.66
C ILE A 30 5.07 -13.20 -9.14
N PRO A 31 3.82 -13.49 -9.58
CA PRO A 31 3.07 -14.66 -9.10
C PRO A 31 3.77 -15.98 -9.44
N GLY A 32 3.75 -16.93 -8.51
CA GLY A 32 4.37 -18.24 -8.68
C GLY A 32 5.89 -18.25 -8.49
N GLU A 33 6.50 -17.07 -8.30
CA GLU A 33 7.93 -16.91 -8.10
C GLU A 33 8.21 -16.27 -6.73
N GLN A 34 9.46 -16.43 -6.28
CA GLN A 34 9.99 -15.76 -5.09
C GLN A 34 10.80 -14.52 -5.51
N SER A 35 10.19 -13.67 -6.33
CA SER A 35 10.83 -12.52 -6.98
C SER A 35 9.86 -11.35 -7.15
N ILE A 36 10.42 -10.15 -7.34
CA ILE A 36 9.69 -8.89 -7.60
C ILE A 36 10.37 -8.10 -8.70
N TRP A 37 9.55 -7.29 -9.36
CA TRP A 37 10.02 -6.05 -9.96
C TRP A 37 10.03 -4.96 -8.90
N TRP A 38 11.19 -4.34 -8.64
CA TRP A 38 11.35 -3.23 -7.70
C TRP A 38 12.13 -2.09 -8.35
N GLY A 39 11.83 -0.86 -7.96
CA GLY A 39 12.61 0.32 -8.35
C GLY A 39 12.08 1.59 -7.69
N GLN A 40 12.83 2.67 -7.84
CA GLN A 40 12.44 4.01 -7.45
C GLN A 40 11.65 4.70 -8.57
N LEU A 41 10.90 5.75 -8.21
CA LEU A 41 10.11 6.52 -9.17
C LEU A 41 10.97 7.19 -10.25
N ASP A 42 12.22 7.49 -9.97
CA ASP A 42 13.18 8.11 -10.89
C ASP A 42 13.87 7.10 -11.82
N ASP A 43 13.80 5.79 -11.50
CA ASP A 43 14.38 4.74 -12.33
C ASP A 43 13.73 4.67 -13.71
N LEU A 44 14.55 4.43 -14.75
CA LEU A 44 14.07 4.25 -16.12
C LEU A 44 13.39 2.88 -16.34
N ALA A 45 13.69 1.90 -15.50
CA ALA A 45 13.15 0.55 -15.57
C ALA A 45 13.25 -0.14 -14.20
N PRO A 46 12.37 -1.11 -13.89
CA PRO A 46 12.48 -1.87 -12.66
C PRO A 46 13.65 -2.86 -12.72
N THR A 47 14.19 -3.16 -11.55
CA THR A 47 15.15 -4.24 -11.32
C THR A 47 14.42 -5.50 -10.87
N HIS A 48 14.84 -6.66 -11.40
CA HIS A 48 14.38 -7.96 -10.93
C HIS A 48 15.13 -8.31 -9.64
N VAL A 49 14.40 -8.58 -8.56
CA VAL A 49 14.98 -8.91 -7.25
C VAL A 49 14.45 -10.25 -6.78
N ASP A 50 15.35 -11.21 -6.60
CA ASP A 50 15.06 -12.53 -6.02
C ASP A 50 15.11 -12.50 -4.49
N TRP A 51 14.26 -13.29 -3.84
CA TRP A 51 14.35 -13.56 -2.41
C TRP A 51 15.52 -14.53 -2.15
N PRO A 52 16.35 -14.37 -1.10
CA PRO A 52 16.63 -13.20 -0.27
C PRO A 52 18.01 -12.57 -0.63
N VAL A 53 18.49 -12.76 -1.87
CA VAL A 53 19.93 -12.75 -2.19
C VAL A 53 20.51 -11.35 -2.34
N HIS A 54 19.68 -10.31 -2.55
CA HIS A 54 20.16 -8.95 -2.76
C HIS A 54 19.29 -7.90 -2.05
N VAL A 55 19.93 -7.04 -1.24
CA VAL A 55 19.29 -5.87 -0.63
C VAL A 55 19.69 -4.64 -1.44
N LEU A 56 18.74 -4.09 -2.20
CA LEU A 56 18.85 -2.82 -2.91
C LEU A 56 17.94 -1.80 -2.22
N GLY A 57 18.46 -0.63 -1.84
CA GLY A 57 17.67 0.42 -1.20
C GLY A 57 16.77 -0.09 -0.06
N ASP A 58 15.46 0.08 -0.20
CA ASP A 58 14.43 -0.35 0.75
C ASP A 58 13.73 -1.67 0.38
N SER A 59 14.24 -2.43 -0.60
CA SER A 59 13.67 -3.70 -1.06
C SER A 59 13.44 -4.72 0.07
N GLN A 60 14.25 -4.69 1.14
CA GLN A 60 14.03 -5.52 2.33
C GLN A 60 12.67 -5.24 3.00
N THR A 61 12.25 -3.97 3.05
CA THR A 61 10.94 -3.57 3.60
C THR A 61 9.82 -4.13 2.72
N HIS A 62 9.93 -4.03 1.40
CA HIS A 62 8.97 -4.64 0.47
C HIS A 62 8.85 -6.16 0.67
N GLN A 63 9.99 -6.87 0.76
CA GLN A 63 10.00 -8.31 0.99
C GLN A 63 9.33 -8.69 2.31
N ALA A 64 9.57 -7.93 3.38
CA ALA A 64 8.94 -8.19 4.68
C ALA A 64 7.42 -8.01 4.65
N ILE A 65 6.93 -7.00 3.92
CA ILE A 65 5.49 -6.81 3.70
C ILE A 65 4.90 -7.98 2.92
N TYR A 66 5.50 -8.40 1.79
CA TYR A 66 5.02 -9.55 1.02
C TYR A 66 5.01 -10.85 1.85
N ARG A 67 5.98 -11.04 2.75
CA ARG A 67 5.99 -12.18 3.69
C ARG A 67 4.86 -12.08 4.72
N ALA A 68 4.58 -10.88 5.22
CA ALA A 68 3.50 -10.64 6.18
C ALA A 68 2.10 -10.73 5.55
N ARG A 69 1.96 -10.42 4.26
CA ARG A 69 0.68 -10.29 3.55
C ARG A 69 0.68 -11.04 2.23
N SER A 70 0.12 -12.24 2.24
CA SER A 70 0.04 -13.12 1.07
C SER A 70 -0.88 -12.62 -0.05
N ASP A 71 -1.81 -11.70 0.27
CA ASP A 71 -2.76 -11.06 -0.63
C ASP A 71 -2.19 -9.86 -1.40
N VAL A 72 -1.02 -9.36 -1.00
CA VAL A 72 -0.42 -8.17 -1.59
C VAL A 72 0.33 -8.51 -2.87
N GLY A 73 -0.01 -7.78 -3.93
CA GLY A 73 0.61 -7.88 -5.25
C GLY A 73 1.46 -6.67 -5.64
N ALA A 74 1.26 -5.55 -4.96
CA ALA A 74 2.02 -4.33 -5.19
C ALA A 74 2.15 -3.51 -3.91
N ILE A 75 3.28 -2.83 -3.78
CA ILE A 75 3.63 -2.02 -2.61
C ILE A 75 4.27 -0.73 -3.11
N LEU A 76 3.87 0.39 -2.54
CA LEU A 76 4.55 1.67 -2.62
C LEU A 76 5.10 2.02 -1.23
N LEU A 77 6.38 2.40 -1.16
CA LEU A 77 6.99 3.05 -0.02
C LEU A 77 7.29 4.50 -0.38
N GLY A 78 6.75 5.41 0.41
CA GLY A 78 6.63 6.83 0.10
C GLY A 78 5.17 7.27 0.01
N GLY A 79 4.97 8.56 -0.22
CA GLY A 79 3.66 9.17 -0.27
C GLY A 79 3.73 10.62 -0.74
N GLY A 80 2.57 11.24 -0.87
CA GLY A 80 2.48 12.69 -1.06
C GLY A 80 2.75 13.44 0.25
N ASP A 81 2.71 14.76 0.17
CA ASP A 81 3.09 15.63 1.29
C ASP A 81 2.28 15.39 2.56
N PHE A 82 0.99 15.07 2.44
CA PHE A 82 0.14 14.87 3.61
C PHE A 82 0.28 13.47 4.20
N ALA A 83 0.44 12.43 3.36
CA ALA A 83 0.76 11.09 3.84
C ALA A 83 2.08 11.08 4.62
N GLN A 84 3.12 11.77 4.13
CA GLN A 84 4.42 11.88 4.79
C GLN A 84 4.30 12.57 6.16
N ARG A 85 3.49 13.63 6.27
CA ARG A 85 3.26 14.35 7.52
C ARG A 85 2.47 13.57 8.56
N LEU A 86 1.88 12.42 8.24
CA LEU A 86 1.12 11.64 9.22
C LEU A 86 1.96 11.28 10.45
N ALA A 87 3.27 11.09 10.31
CA ALA A 87 4.19 10.84 11.42
C ALA A 87 4.10 11.94 12.50
N ASP A 88 4.04 13.20 12.09
CA ASP A 88 3.91 14.37 12.98
C ASP A 88 2.55 14.42 13.70
N PHE A 89 1.57 13.71 13.16
CA PHE A 89 0.21 13.61 13.68
C PHE A 89 -0.07 12.25 14.34
N GLY A 90 0.97 11.55 14.82
CA GLY A 90 0.87 10.30 15.58
C GLY A 90 0.88 9.03 14.73
N GLY A 91 1.05 9.15 13.42
CA GLY A 91 1.31 8.06 12.50
C GLY A 91 0.15 7.13 12.16
N VAL A 92 -1.04 7.39 12.71
CA VAL A 92 -2.25 6.60 12.47
C VAL A 92 -3.41 7.52 12.16
N MET A 93 -4.06 7.27 11.02
CA MET A 93 -5.27 7.96 10.62
C MET A 93 -6.51 7.14 10.97
N PRO A 94 -7.52 7.72 11.66
CA PRO A 94 -8.79 7.05 11.88
C PRO A 94 -9.59 6.93 10.57
N ILE A 95 -10.63 6.09 10.57
CA ILE A 95 -11.51 5.97 9.39
C ILE A 95 -12.51 7.11 9.39
N LEU A 96 -12.33 8.04 8.46
CA LEU A 96 -13.16 9.24 8.28
C LEU A 96 -14.13 9.09 7.11
N PHE A 97 -13.78 8.27 6.11
CA PHE A 97 -14.53 8.13 4.86
C PHE A 97 -14.87 6.66 4.58
N ASP A 98 -16.00 6.42 3.92
CA ASP A 98 -16.44 5.08 3.51
C ASP A 98 -15.53 4.48 2.42
N GLU A 99 -15.07 5.29 1.47
CA GLU A 99 -14.07 4.88 0.47
C GLU A 99 -12.75 4.45 1.16
N GLN A 100 -12.31 5.18 2.19
CA GLN A 100 -11.16 4.80 3.00
C GLN A 100 -11.40 3.44 3.66
N ALA A 101 -12.57 3.23 4.27
CA ALA A 101 -12.92 1.95 4.88
C ALA A 101 -12.93 0.78 3.87
N ARG A 102 -13.34 1.05 2.64
CA ARG A 102 -13.47 0.06 1.55
C ARG A 102 -12.14 -0.35 0.92
N HIS A 103 -11.14 0.51 0.96
CA HIS A 103 -9.89 0.35 0.19
C HIS A 103 -8.64 0.31 1.03
N ILE A 104 -8.56 1.19 2.03
CA ILE A 104 -7.43 1.30 2.95
C ILE A 104 -7.69 0.46 4.19
N GLY A 105 -8.91 0.45 4.71
CA GLY A 105 -9.24 -0.23 5.95
C GLY A 105 -8.58 0.42 7.16
N HIS A 106 -8.37 -0.37 8.22
CA HIS A 106 -7.76 0.13 9.44
C HIS A 106 -6.23 0.20 9.32
N MET A 107 -5.66 1.38 9.55
CA MET A 107 -4.22 1.48 9.77
C MET A 107 -3.83 0.81 11.09
N GLY A 108 -2.76 0.02 11.05
CA GLY A 108 -2.11 -0.48 12.27
C GLY A 108 -1.24 0.58 12.92
N ALA A 109 -0.69 0.25 14.09
CA ALA A 109 0.33 1.07 14.74
C ALA A 109 1.58 1.16 13.84
N PRO A 110 2.30 2.30 13.81
CA PRO A 110 3.52 2.44 13.00
C PRO A 110 4.56 1.38 13.36
N ALA A 111 5.17 0.78 12.33
CA ALA A 111 6.30 -0.14 12.50
C ALA A 111 7.58 0.67 12.66
N ALA A 112 8.29 0.52 13.78
CA ALA A 112 9.58 1.18 14.01
C ALA A 112 10.73 0.50 13.25
N SER A 113 10.57 -0.78 12.94
CA SER A 113 11.56 -1.58 12.22
C SER A 113 10.90 -2.57 11.25
N VAL A 114 11.73 -3.24 10.43
CA VAL A 114 11.26 -4.29 9.52
C VAL A 114 10.63 -5.47 10.27
N ASN A 115 11.09 -5.74 11.50
CA ASN A 115 10.59 -6.84 12.32
C ASN A 115 9.17 -6.58 12.87
N ASP A 116 8.76 -5.31 12.95
CA ASP A 116 7.46 -4.92 13.48
C ASP A 116 6.35 -4.93 12.42
N ILE A 117 6.72 -5.06 11.14
CA ILE A 117 5.80 -5.03 9.98
C ILE A 117 4.66 -6.05 10.11
N PRO A 118 4.88 -7.32 10.50
CA PRO A 118 3.78 -8.27 10.64
C PRO A 118 2.72 -7.83 11.66
N GLY A 119 3.14 -7.26 12.79
CA GLY A 119 2.22 -6.73 13.80
C GLY A 119 1.46 -5.50 13.29
N ALA A 120 2.17 -4.60 12.60
CA ALA A 120 1.58 -3.39 12.03
C ALA A 120 0.54 -3.68 10.93
N LEU A 121 0.67 -4.81 10.22
CA LEU A 121 -0.23 -5.22 9.14
C LEU A 121 -1.30 -6.25 9.55
N GLN A 122 -1.34 -6.67 10.82
CA GLN A 122 -2.19 -7.76 11.31
C GLN A 122 -3.70 -7.53 11.05
N ARG A 123 -4.14 -6.27 11.00
CA ARG A 123 -5.55 -5.90 10.82
C ARG A 123 -6.03 -5.90 9.35
N GLY A 124 -5.15 -6.24 8.41
CA GLY A 124 -5.50 -6.28 6.98
C GLY A 124 -5.53 -4.92 6.29
N GLY A 125 -5.18 -3.83 6.96
CA GLY A 125 -5.13 -2.50 6.32
C GLY A 125 -4.12 -2.42 5.18
N ASN A 126 -4.41 -1.56 4.19
CA ASN A 126 -3.57 -1.31 3.02
C ASN A 126 -2.78 -0.01 3.10
N ALA A 127 -2.73 0.62 4.28
CA ALA A 127 -1.79 1.70 4.55
C ALA A 127 -1.23 1.58 5.97
N VAL A 128 0.05 1.90 6.14
CA VAL A 128 0.76 1.91 7.42
C VAL A 128 1.99 2.81 7.33
N LEU A 129 2.52 3.28 8.46
CA LEU A 129 3.84 3.91 8.48
C LEU A 129 4.91 2.88 8.90
N ILE A 130 6.02 2.85 8.18
CA ILE A 130 7.18 2.00 8.45
C ILE A 130 8.40 2.92 8.55
N LYS A 131 9.04 2.98 9.71
CA LYS A 131 10.15 3.91 10.00
C LYS A 131 9.81 5.36 9.67
N GLY A 132 8.55 5.75 9.91
CA GLY A 132 8.02 7.08 9.56
C GLY A 132 7.67 7.27 8.08
N VAL A 133 8.04 6.34 7.20
CA VAL A 133 7.74 6.39 5.77
C VAL A 133 6.38 5.74 5.50
N PRO A 134 5.48 6.38 4.73
CA PRO A 134 4.21 5.77 4.38
C PRO A 134 4.39 4.56 3.47
N ALA A 135 3.63 3.50 3.75
CA ALA A 135 3.54 2.31 2.92
C ALA A 135 2.10 2.13 2.48
N THR A 136 1.87 2.03 1.16
CA THR A 136 0.54 1.77 0.59
C THR A 136 0.55 0.46 -0.19
N LEU A 137 -0.45 -0.37 0.05
CA LEU A 137 -0.52 -1.75 -0.44
C LEU A 137 -1.67 -1.90 -1.44
N GLY A 138 -1.57 -2.88 -2.32
CA GLY A 138 -2.67 -3.30 -3.17
C GLY A 138 -2.52 -4.74 -3.65
N THR A 139 -3.65 -5.37 -3.96
CA THR A 139 -3.68 -6.71 -4.56
C THR A 139 -3.15 -6.72 -5.99
N THR A 140 -3.18 -5.56 -6.68
CA THR A 140 -2.52 -5.30 -7.97
C THR A 140 -1.86 -3.94 -7.94
N GLY A 141 -1.01 -3.66 -8.93
CA GLY A 141 -0.36 -2.36 -9.07
C GLY A 141 -1.35 -1.20 -9.27
N THR A 142 -2.40 -1.39 -10.08
CA THR A 142 -3.49 -0.41 -10.22
C THR A 142 -4.19 -0.12 -8.89
N ARG A 143 -4.47 -1.17 -8.10
CA ARG A 143 -5.12 -1.02 -6.79
C ARG A 143 -4.22 -0.29 -5.81
N MET A 144 -2.93 -0.58 -5.80
CA MET A 144 -1.96 0.14 -4.98
C MET A 144 -1.90 1.63 -5.36
N ALA A 145 -1.84 1.98 -6.65
CA ALA A 145 -1.80 3.37 -7.08
C ALA A 145 -3.10 4.14 -6.73
N MET A 146 -4.25 3.49 -6.89
CA MET A 146 -5.54 4.05 -6.45
C MET A 146 -5.59 4.24 -4.92
N ASN A 147 -5.10 3.26 -4.16
CA ASN A 147 -4.99 3.34 -2.72
C ASN A 147 -4.06 4.48 -2.29
N ALA A 148 -2.94 4.70 -3.00
CA ALA A 148 -2.01 5.80 -2.71
C ALA A 148 -2.70 7.17 -2.87
N GLN A 149 -3.48 7.33 -3.94
CA GLN A 149 -4.23 8.56 -4.19
C GLN A 149 -5.30 8.80 -3.12
N LEU A 150 -6.04 7.76 -2.76
CA LEU A 150 -7.06 7.84 -1.72
C LEU A 150 -6.43 8.13 -0.36
N PHE A 151 -5.32 7.46 -0.04
CA PHE A 151 -4.60 7.66 1.20
C PHE A 151 -4.09 9.09 1.34
N GLU A 152 -3.52 9.68 0.29
CA GLU A 152 -3.10 11.09 0.29
C GLU A 152 -4.27 12.05 0.53
N LYS A 153 -5.42 11.82 -0.11
CA LYS A 153 -6.63 12.64 0.10
C LYS A 153 -7.14 12.54 1.53
N CYS A 154 -7.21 11.34 2.08
CA CYS A 154 -7.65 11.12 3.46
C CYS A 154 -6.64 11.73 4.45
N ALA A 155 -5.34 11.53 4.22
CA ALA A 155 -4.28 12.09 5.03
C ALA A 155 -4.38 13.62 5.06
N LYS A 156 -4.57 14.26 3.91
CA LYS A 156 -4.78 15.72 3.82
C LYS A 156 -5.93 16.20 4.69
N ALA A 157 -7.10 15.57 4.57
CA ALA A 157 -8.27 15.94 5.38
C ALA A 157 -7.98 15.76 6.89
N PHE A 158 -7.39 14.64 7.27
CA PHE A 158 -7.07 14.34 8.66
C PHE A 158 -6.03 15.30 9.24
N THR A 159 -4.89 15.50 8.57
CA THR A 159 -3.82 16.36 9.07
C THR A 159 -4.25 17.81 9.19
N LEU A 160 -5.06 18.32 8.23
CA LEU A 160 -5.60 19.67 8.30
C LEU A 160 -6.61 19.83 9.45
N ALA A 161 -7.53 18.87 9.62
CA ALA A 161 -8.48 18.88 10.72
C ALA A 161 -7.77 18.80 12.08
N LYS A 162 -6.77 17.93 12.20
CA LYS A 162 -6.00 17.76 13.43
C LYS A 162 -5.14 18.99 13.74
N ALA A 163 -4.49 19.58 12.75
CA ALA A 163 -3.69 20.81 12.92
C ALA A 163 -4.53 22.02 13.32
N SER A 164 -5.77 22.10 12.85
CA SER A 164 -6.71 23.18 13.20
C SER A 164 -7.45 22.95 14.53
N GLY A 165 -7.26 21.81 15.18
CA GLY A 165 -8.02 21.43 16.38
C GLY A 165 -9.50 21.15 16.10
N ALA A 166 -9.89 20.97 14.83
CA ALA A 166 -11.26 20.71 14.45
C ALA A 166 -11.75 19.37 15.01
N LYS A 167 -12.99 19.34 15.51
CA LYS A 167 -13.63 18.10 15.93
C LYS A 167 -13.98 17.26 14.70
N MET A 168 -13.36 16.09 14.60
CA MET A 168 -13.64 15.13 13.52
C MET A 168 -14.78 14.20 13.92
N THR A 169 -15.74 14.03 13.00
CA THR A 169 -16.76 12.97 13.12
C THR A 169 -16.23 11.71 12.47
N LEU A 170 -16.17 10.62 13.23
CA LEU A 170 -15.73 9.33 12.73
C LEU A 170 -16.85 8.65 11.94
N LEU A 171 -16.47 7.81 10.99
CA LEU A 171 -17.43 7.00 10.27
C LEU A 171 -18.12 6.01 11.24
N PRO A 172 -19.45 5.85 11.20
CA PRO A 172 -20.15 4.90 12.07
C PRO A 172 -19.60 3.48 11.92
N TRP A 173 -19.43 2.78 13.06
CA TRP A 173 -18.75 1.48 13.11
C TRP A 173 -19.36 0.42 12.18
N TRP A 174 -20.68 0.46 11.95
CA TRP A 174 -21.36 -0.50 11.08
C TRP A 174 -21.07 -0.24 9.59
N VAL A 175 -20.88 1.02 9.19
CA VAL A 175 -20.44 1.37 7.83
C VAL A 175 -19.01 0.86 7.62
N VAL A 176 -18.14 1.09 8.61
CA VAL A 176 -16.76 0.57 8.60
C VAL A 176 -16.76 -0.95 8.46
N LEU A 177 -17.59 -1.64 9.23
CA LEU A 177 -17.68 -3.10 9.20
C LEU A 177 -18.10 -3.62 7.81
N VAL A 178 -19.13 -3.03 7.20
CA VAL A 178 -19.63 -3.46 5.88
C VAL A 178 -18.59 -3.17 4.78
N ALA A 179 -18.01 -1.97 4.77
CA ALA A 179 -17.02 -1.58 3.77
C ALA A 179 -15.74 -2.42 3.88
N ASN A 180 -15.23 -2.63 5.08
CA ASN A 180 -14.04 -3.45 5.32
C ASN A 180 -14.32 -4.94 5.03
N GLY A 181 -15.53 -5.43 5.29
CA GLY A 181 -15.92 -6.78 4.89
C GLY A 181 -15.81 -7.03 3.38
N ARG A 182 -16.00 -6.01 2.53
CA ARG A 182 -15.76 -6.12 1.08
C ARG A 182 -14.25 -6.13 0.77
N LEU A 183 -13.46 -5.33 1.48
CA LEU A 183 -12.01 -5.32 1.35
C LEU A 183 -11.42 -6.70 1.63
N MET A 184 -11.76 -7.28 2.79
CA MET A 184 -11.26 -8.60 3.20
C MET A 184 -11.63 -9.71 2.22
N LYS A 185 -12.77 -9.61 1.53
CA LYS A 185 -13.17 -10.57 0.48
C LYS A 185 -12.26 -10.47 -0.75
N ASP A 186 -11.93 -9.26 -1.17
CA ASP A 186 -11.00 -9.04 -2.29
C ASP A 186 -9.60 -9.54 -1.95
N GLU A 187 -9.11 -9.25 -0.75
CA GLU A 187 -7.81 -9.71 -0.25
C GLU A 187 -7.74 -11.24 -0.18
N LYS A 188 -8.78 -11.89 0.37
CA LYS A 188 -8.87 -13.36 0.40
C LYS A 188 -8.83 -13.96 -1.00
N ARG A 189 -9.52 -13.34 -1.97
CA ARG A 189 -9.49 -13.78 -3.37
C ARG A 189 -8.09 -13.60 -3.96
N ALA A 190 -7.42 -12.50 -3.67
CA ALA A 190 -6.05 -12.25 -4.12
C ALA A 190 -5.06 -13.28 -3.56
N THR A 191 -5.13 -13.63 -2.27
CA THR A 191 -4.35 -14.73 -1.69
C THR A 191 -4.52 -16.02 -2.49
N GLN A 192 -5.76 -16.37 -2.84
CA GLN A 192 -6.04 -17.59 -3.60
C GLN A 192 -5.44 -17.55 -5.01
N CYS A 193 -5.47 -16.41 -5.69
CA CYS A 193 -4.81 -16.23 -6.99
C CYS A 193 -3.29 -16.37 -6.88
N PHE A 194 -2.65 -15.67 -5.93
CA PHE A 194 -1.20 -15.77 -5.75
C PHE A 194 -0.73 -17.18 -5.37
N ALA A 195 -1.53 -17.91 -4.58
CA ALA A 195 -1.26 -19.31 -4.26
C ALA A 195 -1.27 -20.23 -5.50
N ARG A 196 -2.00 -19.86 -6.56
CA ARG A 196 -2.00 -20.55 -7.86
C ARG A 196 -0.99 -20.00 -8.87
N GLY A 197 -0.20 -18.98 -8.48
CA GLY A 197 0.71 -18.30 -9.40
C GLY A 197 -0.01 -17.42 -10.43
N GLU A 198 -1.19 -16.91 -10.10
CA GLU A 198 -2.01 -16.06 -10.97
C GLU A 198 -2.02 -14.61 -10.50
N ILE A 199 -2.16 -13.67 -11.44
CA ILE A 199 -2.44 -12.27 -11.13
C ILE A 199 -3.92 -12.15 -10.72
N PRO A 200 -4.25 -11.56 -9.56
CA PRO A 200 -5.64 -11.31 -9.17
C PRO A 200 -6.37 -10.47 -10.22
N PRO A 201 -7.64 -10.79 -10.55
CA PRO A 201 -8.39 -10.02 -11.53
C PRO A 201 -8.64 -8.60 -11.03
N GLU A 202 -8.49 -7.62 -11.92
CA GLU A 202 -8.87 -6.25 -11.60
C GLU A 202 -10.39 -6.13 -11.62
N ASN A 203 -11.00 -5.92 -10.46
CA ASN A 203 -12.40 -5.54 -10.41
C ASN A 203 -12.55 -4.13 -11.00
N ARG A 204 -13.08 -4.02 -12.22
CA ARG A 204 -13.40 -2.73 -12.87
C ARG A 204 -14.65 -2.04 -12.29
N GLY A 205 -15.30 -2.65 -11.30
CA GLY A 205 -16.50 -2.12 -10.69
C GLY A 205 -16.20 -0.94 -9.77
N TYR A 206 -16.35 0.26 -10.33
CA TYR A 206 -16.99 1.42 -9.70
C TYR A 206 -18.09 1.92 -10.61
#